data_AF-A0A1J5HGY2-F1
#
_entry.id   AF-A0A1J5HGY2-F1
#
_cell.length_a   1.000
_cell.length_b   1.000
_cell.length_c   1.000
_cell.angle_alpha   90.00
_cell.angle_beta   90.00
_cell.angle_gamma   90.00
#
_symmetry.space_group_name_H-M   'P 1'
#
loop_
_entity.id
_entity.type
_entity.pdbx_description
1 polymer ?
#
loop_
_entity_poly.entity_id
_entity_poly.type
_entity_poly.pdbx_seq_one_letter_code
_entity_poly.pdbx_strand_id
1 'polypeptide(L)'
;MAYGFLLIYLRDFAPGKEQWVADYGLGKHFEARLAHVHGNLFALLNVLVGYLVWKLPIDQTSARWVSWLAFAGMLMPIGILAELVLGAPPVFVLIGAALIVVAMAWLGLAVWRSRFTPA
;
A
#
# COMPACT_ATOMS: atom_id res chain seq x y z
N MET A 1 -6.08 -9.09 4.21
CA MET A 1 -6.14 -10.06 5.34
C MET A 1 -6.21 -11.53 4.91
N ALA A 2 -7.20 -11.97 4.12
CA ALA A 2 -7.34 -13.38 3.72
C ALA A 2 -6.05 -14.01 3.15
N TYR A 3 -5.34 -13.27 2.28
CA TYR A 3 -4.07 -13.74 1.71
C TYR A 3 -2.99 -14.03 2.77
N GLY A 4 -2.95 -13.28 3.87
CA GLY A 4 -2.01 -13.53 4.96
C GLY A 4 -2.30 -14.84 5.70
N PHE A 5 -3.58 -15.13 5.94
CA PHE A 5 -3.99 -16.41 6.52
C PHE A 5 -3.66 -17.59 5.60
N LEU A 6 -3.79 -17.41 4.29
CA LEU A 6 -3.35 -18.41 3.31
C LEU A 6 -1.84 -18.65 3.40
N LEU A 7 -1.02 -17.59 3.45
CA LEU A 7 0.44 -17.72 3.56
C LEU A 7 0.86 -18.40 4.88
N ILE A 8 0.17 -18.11 5.98
CA ILE A 8 0.36 -18.81 7.26
C ILE A 8 0.01 -20.29 7.10
N TYR A 9 -1.13 -20.60 6.48
CA TYR A 9 -1.53 -21.99 6.22
C TYR A 9 -0.47 -22.77 5.43
N LEU A 10 0.01 -22.19 4.32
CA LEU A 10 1.01 -22.80 3.44
C LEU A 10 2.34 -23.05 4.15
N ARG A 11 2.77 -22.14 5.04
CA ARG A 11 4.01 -22.27 5.80
C ARG A 11 3.91 -23.25 6.98
N ASP A 12 2.80 -23.28 7.69
CA ASP A 12 2.73 -23.97 9.00
C ASP A 12 1.96 -25.30 8.96
N PHE A 13 0.99 -25.43 8.04
CA PHE A 13 -0.03 -26.48 8.10
C PHE A 13 -0.18 -27.30 6.81
N ALA A 14 0.21 -26.78 5.65
CA ALA A 14 0.06 -27.49 4.38
C ALA A 14 1.00 -28.72 4.28
N PRO A 15 0.58 -29.78 3.57
CA PRO A 15 1.51 -30.84 3.17
C PRO A 15 2.67 -30.26 2.34
N GLY A 16 3.91 -30.67 2.61
CA GLY A 16 5.09 -30.14 1.91
C GLY A 16 5.53 -28.74 2.36
N LYS A 17 5.11 -28.31 3.57
CA LYS A 17 5.47 -27.01 4.15
C LYS A 17 6.97 -26.77 4.32
N GLU A 18 7.79 -27.82 4.29
CA GLU A 18 9.24 -27.75 4.45
C GLU A 18 9.85 -26.78 3.44
N GLN A 19 9.37 -26.79 2.20
CA GLN A 19 9.80 -25.86 1.16
C GLN A 19 9.35 -24.42 1.45
N TRP A 20 8.11 -24.23 1.89
CA TRP A 20 7.59 -22.90 2.27
C TRP A 20 8.35 -22.29 3.46
N VAL A 21 8.80 -23.12 4.39
CA VAL A 21 9.65 -22.71 5.51
C VAL A 21 11.06 -22.36 5.03
N ALA A 22 11.65 -23.18 4.15
CA ALA A 22 12.98 -22.93 3.58
C ALA A 22 13.03 -21.62 2.77
N ASP A 23 11.97 -21.35 2.00
CA ASP A 23 11.85 -20.15 1.15
C ASP A 23 11.28 -18.93 1.90
N TYR A 24 11.10 -19.00 3.23
CA TYR A 24 10.39 -17.95 3.98
C TYR A 24 11.02 -16.54 3.84
N GLY A 25 12.35 -16.48 3.71
CA GLY A 25 13.11 -15.25 3.58
C GLY A 25 13.56 -14.91 2.16
N LEU A 26 13.27 -15.76 1.17
CA LEU A 26 13.82 -15.64 -0.19
C LEU A 26 12.78 -15.95 -1.26
N GLY A 27 12.96 -15.39 -2.45
CA GLY A 27 12.14 -15.67 -3.62
C GLY A 27 10.64 -15.37 -3.45
N LYS A 28 9.81 -16.18 -4.12
CA LYS A 28 8.38 -15.92 -4.31
C LYS A 28 7.56 -15.87 -3.02
N HIS A 29 7.91 -16.67 -2.01
CA HIS A 29 7.20 -16.65 -0.74
C HIS A 29 7.45 -15.33 0.02
N PHE A 30 8.68 -14.83 0.01
CA PHE A 30 9.00 -13.53 0.56
C PHE A 30 8.25 -12.40 -0.16
N GLU A 31 8.26 -12.39 -1.50
CA GLU A 31 7.54 -11.40 -2.32
C GLU A 31 6.02 -11.43 -2.07
N ALA A 32 5.42 -12.62 -1.96
CA ALA A 32 4.01 -12.78 -1.60
C ALA A 32 3.66 -12.14 -0.24
N ARG A 33 4.56 -12.28 0.75
CA ARG A 33 4.39 -11.63 2.06
C ARG A 33 4.53 -10.11 1.97
N LEU A 34 5.44 -9.60 1.13
CA LEU A 34 5.55 -8.16 0.87
C LEU A 34 4.25 -7.61 0.29
N ALA A 35 3.67 -8.28 -0.71
CA ALA A 35 2.36 -7.91 -1.26
C ALA A 35 1.26 -7.89 -0.19
N HIS A 36 1.22 -8.91 0.68
CA HIS A 36 0.23 -8.98 1.75
C HIS A 36 0.33 -7.82 2.74
N VAL A 37 1.51 -7.60 3.32
CA VAL A 37 1.71 -6.61 4.38
C VAL A 37 1.53 -5.19 3.83
N HIS A 38 2.14 -4.88 2.68
CA HIS A 38 1.96 -3.58 2.06
C HIS A 38 0.52 -3.36 1.58
N GLY A 39 -0.14 -4.39 1.05
CA GLY A 39 -1.54 -4.30 0.65
C GLY A 39 -2.46 -3.90 1.82
N ASN A 40 -2.29 -4.53 2.99
CA ASN A 40 -3.05 -4.16 4.18
C ASN A 40 -2.69 -2.75 4.69
N LEU A 41 -1.41 -2.40 4.72
CA LEU A 41 -0.96 -1.07 5.14
C LEU A 41 -1.56 0.01 4.23
N PHE A 42 -1.52 -0.18 2.92
CA PHE A 42 -2.03 0.79 1.95
C PHE A 42 -3.55 0.89 2.00
N ALA A 43 -4.27 -0.21 2.28
CA ALA A 43 -5.70 -0.17 2.54
C ALA A 43 -6.03 0.67 3.78
N LEU A 44 -5.29 0.47 4.89
CA LEU A 44 -5.44 1.28 6.10
C LEU A 44 -5.12 2.76 5.82
N LEU A 45 -4.02 3.05 5.14
CA LEU A 45 -3.64 4.40 4.76
C LEU A 45 -4.71 5.07 3.91
N ASN A 46 -5.32 4.37 2.95
CA ASN A 46 -6.39 4.93 2.13
C ASN A 46 -7.61 5.32 2.97
N VAL A 47 -8.01 4.48 3.94
CA VAL A 47 -9.09 4.80 4.88
C VAL A 47 -8.72 6.02 5.75
N LEU A 48 -7.51 6.05 6.30
CA LEU A 48 -7.04 7.16 7.13
C LEU A 48 -6.95 8.48 6.33
N VAL A 49 -6.41 8.44 5.11
CA VAL A 49 -6.33 9.60 4.22
C VAL A 49 -7.73 10.10 3.89
N GLY A 50 -8.64 9.22 3.50
CA GLY A 50 -10.03 9.60 3.23
C GLY A 50 -10.70 10.25 4.44
N TYR A 51 -10.50 9.70 5.63
CA TYR A 51 -11.00 10.28 6.88
C TYR A 51 -10.39 11.66 7.19
N LEU A 52 -9.07 11.81 7.03
CA LEU A 52 -8.38 13.08 7.29
C LEU A 52 -8.77 14.16 6.28
N VAL A 53 -8.89 13.80 5.00
CA VAL A 53 -9.40 14.69 3.94
C VAL A 53 -10.82 15.17 4.27
N TRP A 54 -11.66 14.29 4.82
CA TRP A 54 -13.02 14.65 5.22
C TRP A 54 -13.09 15.52 6.48
N LYS A 55 -12.21 15.29 7.45
CA LYS A 55 -12.27 15.98 8.76
C LYS A 55 -11.50 17.28 8.84
N LEU A 56 -10.41 17.42 8.08
CA LEU A 56 -9.52 18.57 8.20
C LEU A 56 -9.92 19.67 7.21
N PRO A 57 -9.68 20.94 7.56
CA PRO A 57 -10.03 22.09 6.72
C PRO A 57 -9.01 22.27 5.59
N ILE A 58 -8.83 21.26 4.75
CA ILE A 58 -7.98 21.34 3.56
C ILE A 58 -8.78 21.85 2.36
N ASP A 59 -8.13 22.59 1.46
CA ASP A 59 -8.79 23.09 0.26
C ASP A 59 -9.20 21.94 -0.68
N GLN A 60 -10.25 22.16 -1.48
CA GLN A 60 -10.83 21.14 -2.34
C GLN A 60 -9.84 20.60 -3.39
N THR A 61 -8.89 21.42 -3.84
CA THR A 61 -7.89 21.00 -4.83
C THR A 61 -6.89 20.04 -4.21
N SER A 62 -6.35 20.39 -3.04
CA SER A 62 -5.46 19.50 -2.27
C SER A 62 -6.17 18.21 -1.87
N ALA A 63 -7.41 18.30 -1.38
CA ALA A 63 -8.24 17.14 -1.06
C ALA A 63 -8.33 16.16 -2.25
N ARG A 64 -8.71 16.67 -3.42
CA ARG A 64 -8.85 15.88 -4.65
C ARG A 64 -7.53 15.19 -5.04
N TRP A 65 -6.42 15.93 -5.08
CA TRP A 65 -5.14 15.37 -5.52
C TRP A 65 -4.56 14.37 -4.52
N VAL A 66 -4.64 14.66 -3.22
CA VAL A 66 -4.22 13.73 -2.18
C VAL A 66 -5.02 12.42 -2.27
N SER A 67 -6.34 12.48 -2.44
CA SER A 67 -7.16 11.28 -2.61
C SER A 67 -6.76 10.46 -3.83
N TRP A 68 -6.55 11.11 -4.98
CA TRP A 68 -6.13 10.40 -6.21
C TRP A 68 -4.74 9.79 -6.07
N LEU A 69 -3.78 10.50 -5.50
CA LEU A 69 -2.41 9.99 -5.31
C LEU A 69 -2.38 8.84 -4.31
N ALA A 70 -3.11 8.93 -3.19
CA ALA A 70 -3.19 7.86 -2.20
C ALA A 70 -3.85 6.60 -2.76
N PHE A 71 -4.92 6.77 -3.55
CA PHE A 71 -5.59 5.67 -4.24
C PHE A 71 -4.68 5.04 -5.30
N ALA A 72 -4.05 5.85 -6.15
CA ALA A 72 -3.11 5.38 -7.16
C ALA A 72 -1.86 4.72 -6.52
N GLY A 73 -1.50 5.07 -5.29
CA GLY A 73 -0.49 4.37 -4.49
C GLY A 73 -0.75 2.87 -4.33
N MET A 74 -2.01 2.42 -4.39
CA MET A 74 -2.36 0.99 -4.39
C MET A 74 -1.72 0.21 -5.56
N LEU A 75 -1.22 0.91 -6.59
CA LEU A 75 -0.42 0.31 -7.65
C LEU A 75 0.80 -0.45 -7.10
N MET A 76 1.35 -0.07 -5.94
CA MET A 76 2.49 -0.79 -5.38
C MET A 76 2.16 -2.23 -4.96
N PRO A 77 1.22 -2.48 -4.03
CA PRO A 77 0.87 -3.85 -3.66
C PRO A 77 0.23 -4.63 -4.82
N ILE A 78 -0.50 -3.96 -5.73
CA ILE A 78 -1.00 -4.59 -6.96
C ILE A 78 0.15 -4.99 -7.89
N GLY A 79 1.17 -4.14 -8.02
CA GLY A 79 2.37 -4.38 -8.80
C GLY A 79 3.17 -5.57 -8.30
N ILE A 80 3.34 -5.72 -6.98
CA ILE A 80 4.03 -6.89 -6.40
C ILE A 80 3.26 -8.18 -6.73
N LEU A 81 1.92 -8.17 -6.62
CA LEU A 81 1.11 -9.33 -7.01
C LEU A 81 1.19 -9.62 -8.52
N ALA A 82 1.18 -8.57 -9.35
CA ALA A 82 1.27 -8.71 -10.80
C ALA A 82 2.65 -9.23 -11.25
N GLU A 83 3.73 -8.79 -10.61
CA GLU A 83 5.07 -9.34 -10.81
C GLU A 83 5.09 -10.84 -10.48
N LEU A 84 4.57 -11.21 -9.31
CA LEU A 84 4.57 -12.59 -8.83
C LEU A 84 3.74 -13.55 -9.70
N VAL A 85 2.55 -13.11 -10.11
CA VAL A 85 1.56 -13.96 -10.81
C VAL A 85 1.69 -13.89 -12.32
N LEU A 86 2.04 -12.71 -12.87
CA LEU A 86 2.03 -12.43 -14.31
C LEU A 86 3.41 -12.09 -14.87
N GLY A 87 4.45 -11.99 -14.04
CA GLY A 87 5.78 -11.54 -14.48
C GLY A 87 5.82 -10.07 -14.90
N ALA A 88 4.89 -9.25 -14.39
CA ALA A 88 4.85 -7.82 -14.71
C ALA A 88 6.12 -7.09 -14.23
N PRO A 89 6.56 -6.02 -14.93
CA PRO A 89 7.74 -5.28 -14.52
C PRO A 89 7.58 -4.61 -13.13
N PRO A 90 8.65 -4.54 -12.32
CA PRO A 90 8.60 -3.94 -10.98
C PRO A 90 8.41 -2.41 -11.00
N VAL A 91 8.38 -1.79 -12.18
CA VAL A 91 8.13 -0.34 -12.34
C VAL A 91 6.80 0.09 -11.70
N PHE A 92 5.77 -0.78 -11.72
CA PHE A 92 4.49 -0.50 -11.07
C PHE A 92 4.63 -0.39 -9.54
N VAL A 93 5.51 -1.21 -8.94
CA VAL A 93 5.85 -1.15 -7.51
C VAL A 93 6.44 0.21 -7.18
N LEU A 94 7.43 0.65 -7.96
CA LEU A 94 8.14 1.91 -7.74
C LEU A 94 7.22 3.12 -7.94
N ILE A 95 6.38 3.13 -8.98
CA ILE A 95 5.42 4.21 -9.22
C ILE A 95 4.44 4.30 -8.05
N GLY A 96 3.83 3.19 -7.63
CA GLY A 96 2.90 3.20 -6.50
C GLY A 96 3.55 3.67 -5.19
N ALA A 97 4.80 3.27 -4.94
CA ALA A 97 5.55 3.72 -3.78
C ALA A 97 5.82 5.22 -3.80
N ALA A 98 6.21 5.78 -4.96
CA ALA A 98 6.41 7.22 -5.11
C ALA A 98 5.09 8.00 -4.91
N LEU A 99 3.99 7.51 -5.48
CA LEU A 99 2.68 8.18 -5.39
C LEU A 99 2.18 8.28 -3.95
N ILE A 100 2.29 7.23 -3.14
CA ILE A 100 1.86 7.30 -1.73
C ILE A 100 2.74 8.25 -0.91
N VAL A 101 4.06 8.29 -1.18
CA VAL A 101 4.98 9.21 -0.50
C VAL A 101 4.62 10.66 -0.83
N VAL A 102 4.37 10.97 -2.10
CA VAL A 102 3.94 12.31 -2.53
C VAL A 102 2.57 12.65 -1.93
N ALA A 103 1.63 11.71 -1.88
CA ALA A 103 0.32 11.90 -1.25
C ALA A 103 0.45 12.29 0.24
N MET A 104 1.29 11.57 0.98
CA MET A 104 1.49 11.84 2.42
C MET A 104 2.17 13.18 2.66
N ALA A 105 3.20 13.49 1.87
CA ALA A 105 3.91 14.77 1.95
C ALA A 105 2.97 15.95 1.62
N TRP A 106 2.16 15.82 0.56
CA TRP A 106 1.17 16.83 0.19
C TRP A 106 0.11 17.00 1.27
N LEU A 107 -0.47 15.90 1.78
CA LEU A 107 -1.46 15.97 2.86
C LEU A 107 -0.90 16.72 4.08
N GLY A 108 0.34 16.38 4.50
CA GLY A 108 1.01 17.08 5.60
C GLY A 108 1.17 18.58 5.33
N LEU A 109 1.59 18.96 4.12
CA LEU A 109 1.75 20.36 3.73
C LEU A 109 0.42 21.11 3.64
N ALA A 110 -0.64 20.47 3.13
CA ALA A 110 -1.98 21.05 3.03
C ALA A 110 -2.58 21.33 4.42
N VAL A 111 -2.47 20.36 5.33
CA VAL A 111 -2.90 20.52 6.72
C VAL A 111 -2.07 21.57 7.44
N TRP A 112 -0.78 21.66 7.15
CA TRP A 112 0.06 22.71 7.71
C TRP A 112 -0.41 24.10 7.25
N ARG A 113 -0.61 24.30 5.93
CA ARG A 113 -1.06 25.56 5.35
C ARG A 113 -2.44 25.99 5.83
N SER A 114 -3.36 25.05 6.04
CA SER A 114 -4.70 25.37 6.53
C SER A 114 -4.71 25.95 7.95
N ARG A 115 -3.65 25.76 8.74
CA ARG A 115 -3.51 26.41 10.06
C ARG A 115 -3.22 27.92 9.97
N PHE A 116 -2.73 28.38 8.82
CA PHE A 116 -2.33 29.78 8.61
C PHE A 116 -3.30 30.55 7.73
N THR A 117 -4.32 29.88 7.19
CA THR A 117 -5.34 30.51 6.35
C THR A 117 -6.64 30.54 7.17
N PRO A 118 -7.14 31.71 7.60
CA PRO A 118 -8.43 31.79 8.28
C PRO A 118 -9.53 31.30 7.33
N ALA A 119 -10.52 30.60 7.91
CA ALA A 119 -11.68 30.06 7.22
C ALA A 119 -12.57 31.16 6.60
#